data_AF-A0A6V7TL22-F1
#
_entry.id   AF-A0A6V7TL22-F1
#
_cell.length_a   1.000
_cell.length_b   1.000
_cell.length_c   1.000
_cell.angle_alpha   90.00
_cell.angle_beta   90.00
_cell.angle_gamma   90.00
#
_symmetry.space_group_name_H-M   'P 1'
#
loop_
_entity.id
_entity.type
_entity.pdbx_description
1 polymer ?
#
loop_
_entity_poly.entity_id
_entity_poly.type
_entity_poly.pdbx_seq_one_letter_code
_entity_poly.pdbx_strand_id
1 'polypeptide(L)'
;MDSQQISKILRSNEKTAKIFKGCFPCDLIPNPSHLTYPAALVVNLDSHQLKGSHWIAIYAYGTKREVIYFDSLALPVNSVIEEKFLNKFSKTIRNKKPYQSIFEDTCGQHCICFIYFLSLGYTFNKYINYLEGYPKACDLFVKKFMNKMITYFLKKINYFKI
;
A
#
# COMPACT_ATOMS: atom_id res chain seq x y z
N MET A 1 2.67 -10.41 -6.65
CA MET A 1 1.20 -10.14 -6.73
C MET A 1 0.91 -9.14 -7.85
N ASP A 2 -0.22 -9.25 -8.54
CA ASP A 2 -0.63 -8.29 -9.59
C ASP A 2 -1.65 -7.23 -9.10
N SER A 3 -1.91 -6.23 -9.95
CA SER A 3 -2.81 -5.11 -9.64
C SER A 3 -4.27 -5.51 -9.44
N GLN A 4 -4.75 -6.57 -10.12
CA GLN A 4 -6.12 -7.08 -9.99
C GLN A 4 -6.30 -7.78 -8.65
N GLN A 5 -5.32 -8.60 -8.23
CA GLN A 5 -5.29 -9.27 -6.94
C GLN A 5 -5.30 -8.25 -5.79
N ILE A 6 -4.42 -7.25 -5.85
CA ILE A 6 -4.34 -6.18 -4.85
C ILE A 6 -5.68 -5.42 -4.77
N SER A 7 -6.21 -5.01 -5.93
CA SER A 7 -7.47 -4.27 -5.99
C SER A 7 -8.64 -5.07 -5.45
N LYS A 8 -8.74 -6.36 -5.80
CA LYS A 8 -9.79 -7.26 -5.32
C LYS A 8 -9.78 -7.36 -3.80
N ILE A 9 -8.60 -7.53 -3.19
CA ILE A 9 -8.49 -7.65 -1.73
C ILE A 9 -8.85 -6.33 -1.05
N LEU A 10 -8.26 -5.20 -1.47
CA LEU A 10 -8.51 -3.90 -0.83
C LEU A 10 -9.95 -3.40 -1.04
N ARG A 11 -10.62 -3.77 -2.13
CA ARG A 11 -12.05 -3.45 -2.33
C ARG A 11 -12.99 -4.39 -1.58
N SER A 12 -12.55 -5.59 -1.21
CA SER A 12 -13.38 -6.56 -0.49
C SER A 12 -13.57 -6.24 1.00
N ASN A 13 -12.72 -5.40 1.58
CA ASN A 13 -12.84 -4.98 2.97
C ASN A 13 -13.46 -3.57 3.05
N GLU A 14 -14.51 -3.43 3.87
CA GLU A 14 -15.31 -2.20 3.97
C GLU A 14 -14.47 -0.95 4.33
N LYS A 15 -13.46 -1.10 5.19
CA LYS A 15 -12.66 0.02 5.67
C LYS A 15 -11.66 0.47 4.61
N THR A 16 -10.96 -0.47 3.98
CA THR A 16 -10.00 -0.15 2.90
C THR A 16 -10.72 0.33 1.64
N ALA A 17 -11.89 -0.23 1.31
CA ALA A 17 -12.66 0.13 0.11
C ALA A 17 -13.06 1.61 0.08
N LYS A 18 -13.32 2.22 1.25
CA LYS A 18 -13.68 3.64 1.38
C LYS A 18 -12.55 4.59 0.99
N ILE A 19 -11.30 4.18 1.22
CA ILE A 19 -10.13 5.05 1.05
C ILE A 19 -9.26 4.66 -0.15
N PHE A 20 -9.35 3.42 -0.63
CA PHE A 20 -8.51 2.90 -1.70
C PHE A 20 -8.95 3.44 -3.06
N LYS A 21 -8.03 4.10 -3.76
CA LYS A 21 -8.30 4.77 -5.05
C LYS A 21 -7.92 3.91 -6.25
N GLY A 22 -6.98 2.99 -6.09
CA GLY A 22 -6.59 2.06 -7.14
C GLY A 22 -5.11 1.71 -7.13
N CYS A 23 -4.75 0.84 -8.07
CA CYS A 23 -3.37 0.54 -8.44
C CYS A 23 -2.99 1.36 -9.66
N PHE A 24 -1.85 2.03 -9.64
CA PHE A 24 -1.39 2.90 -10.74
C PHE A 24 0.07 2.60 -11.06
N PRO A 25 0.51 2.64 -12.32
CA PRO A 25 1.94 2.79 -12.62
C PRO A 25 2.41 4.20 -12.24
N CYS A 26 3.72 4.37 -12.00
CA CYS A 26 4.28 5.59 -11.44
C CYS A 26 3.99 6.84 -12.30
N ASP A 27 3.91 6.66 -13.61
CA ASP A 27 3.71 7.72 -14.59
C ASP A 27 2.25 8.11 -14.80
N LEU A 28 1.30 7.25 -14.40
CA LEU A 28 -0.14 7.51 -14.43
C LEU A 28 -0.75 7.66 -13.03
N ILE A 29 0.07 8.03 -12.04
CA ILE A 29 -0.42 8.37 -10.70
C ILE A 29 -1.36 9.58 -10.78
N PRO A 30 -2.55 9.54 -10.14
CA PRO A 30 -3.52 10.63 -10.27
C PRO A 30 -3.02 11.90 -9.59
N ASN A 31 -3.39 13.06 -10.15
CA ASN A 31 -3.13 14.34 -9.51
C ASN A 31 -3.80 14.38 -8.12
N PRO A 32 -3.08 14.73 -7.03
CA PRO A 32 -3.65 14.86 -5.70
C PRO A 32 -4.93 15.73 -5.62
N SER A 33 -5.04 16.79 -6.43
CA SER A 33 -6.24 17.66 -6.44
C SER A 33 -7.53 16.94 -6.86
N HIS A 34 -7.42 15.79 -7.54
CA HIS A 34 -8.57 15.01 -8.02
C HIS A 34 -8.97 13.89 -7.04
N LEU A 35 -8.29 13.76 -5.90
CA LEU A 35 -8.56 12.71 -4.92
C LEU A 35 -9.56 13.15 -3.85
N THR A 36 -10.41 12.21 -3.45
CA THR A 36 -11.18 12.32 -2.20
C THR A 36 -10.36 11.78 -1.03
N TYR A 37 -10.29 12.53 0.08
CA TYR A 37 -9.42 12.22 1.21
C TYR A 37 -10.18 11.63 2.41
N PRO A 38 -9.53 10.77 3.23
CA PRO A 38 -8.19 10.21 3.03
C PRO A 38 -8.12 9.27 1.82
N ALA A 39 -6.94 9.19 1.21
CA ALA A 39 -6.72 8.43 -0.01
C ALA A 39 -5.56 7.45 0.17
N ALA A 40 -5.79 6.19 -0.21
CA ALA A 40 -4.77 5.17 -0.29
C ALA A 40 -4.57 4.73 -1.74
N LEU A 41 -3.32 4.65 -2.18
CA LEU A 41 -2.94 4.22 -3.51
C LEU A 41 -1.89 3.12 -3.39
N VAL A 42 -1.92 2.17 -4.33
CA VAL A 42 -0.81 1.26 -4.56
C VAL A 42 -0.19 1.65 -5.90
N VAL A 43 1.13 1.84 -5.92
CA VAL A 43 1.82 2.37 -7.10
C VAL A 43 2.90 1.39 -7.52
N ASN A 44 2.93 1.03 -8.80
CA ASN A 44 4.05 0.31 -9.37
C ASN A 44 5.17 1.30 -9.69
N LEU A 45 6.42 0.97 -9.37
CA LEU A 45 7.55 1.85 -9.70
C LEU A 45 7.86 1.89 -11.20
N ASP A 46 7.43 0.89 -11.96
CA ASP A 46 7.55 0.91 -13.42
C ASP A 46 6.46 1.77 -14.06
N SER A 47 6.76 2.27 -15.27
CA SER A 47 5.78 2.95 -16.12
C SER A 47 4.75 1.98 -16.69
N HIS A 48 3.63 2.53 -17.19
CA HIS A 48 2.53 1.73 -17.77
C HIS A 48 2.92 0.83 -18.96
N GLN A 49 4.09 1.06 -19.57
CA GLN A 49 4.58 0.29 -20.72
C GLN A 49 5.37 -0.96 -20.33
N LEU A 50 5.70 -1.09 -19.04
CA LEU A 50 6.51 -2.19 -18.52
C LEU A 50 5.64 -3.17 -17.74
N LYS A 51 6.17 -4.38 -17.52
CA LYS A 51 5.44 -5.48 -16.87
C LYS A 51 5.16 -5.23 -15.38
N GLY A 52 5.82 -4.26 -14.76
CA GLY A 52 5.74 -3.96 -13.33
C GLY A 52 6.78 -4.73 -12.52
N SER A 53 7.55 -4.01 -11.68
CA SER A 53 8.70 -4.56 -10.96
C SER A 53 8.53 -4.54 -9.44
N HIS A 54 7.96 -3.46 -8.90
CA HIS A 54 7.86 -3.25 -7.46
C HIS A 54 6.63 -2.43 -7.10
N TRP A 55 5.95 -2.82 -6.01
CA TRP A 55 4.78 -2.13 -5.49
C TRP A 55 5.13 -1.34 -4.23
N ILE A 56 4.70 -0.07 -4.20
CA ILE A 56 4.74 0.78 -3.01
C ILE A 56 3.33 1.23 -2.64
N ALA A 57 3.13 1.65 -1.40
CA ALA A 57 1.85 2.19 -0.95
C ALA A 57 1.98 3.66 -0.57
N ILE A 58 0.97 4.45 -0.95
CA ILE A 58 0.84 5.84 -0.54
C ILE A 58 -0.43 6.00 0.28
N TYR A 59 -0.34 6.72 1.39
CA TYR A 59 -1.49 7.16 2.17
C TYR A 59 -1.44 8.67 2.35
N ALA A 60 -2.44 9.36 1.82
CA ALA A 60 -2.54 10.81 1.90
C ALA A 60 -3.68 11.21 2.84
N TYR A 61 -3.37 12.03 3.85
CA TYR A 61 -4.34 12.51 4.83
C TYR A 61 -5.21 13.66 4.28
N GLY A 62 -4.72 14.43 3.29
CA GLY A 62 -5.36 15.61 2.70
C GLY A 62 -4.42 16.38 1.78
N THR A 63 -4.92 17.16 0.81
CA THR A 63 -4.12 17.89 -0.22
C THR A 63 -3.01 18.81 0.34
N LYS A 64 -3.18 19.37 1.54
CA LYS A 64 -2.18 20.24 2.21
C LYS A 64 -1.60 19.63 3.49
N ARG A 65 -1.97 18.40 3.82
CA ARG A 65 -1.52 17.65 5.01
C ARG A 65 -0.30 16.79 4.65
N GLU A 66 0.10 15.94 5.59
CA GLU A 66 1.15 14.95 5.40
C GLU A 66 0.73 13.86 4.41
N VAL A 67 1.69 13.30 3.68
CA VAL A 67 1.56 12.08 2.89
C VAL A 67 2.56 11.05 3.38
N ILE A 68 2.17 9.79 3.43
CA ILE A 68 3.06 8.68 3.74
C ILE A 68 3.38 7.96 2.44
N TYR A 69 4.67 7.83 2.14
CA TYR A 69 5.20 6.95 1.12
C TYR A 69 5.84 5.75 1.83
N PHE A 70 5.22 4.59 1.68
CA PHE A 70 5.69 3.36 2.28
C PHE A 70 6.23 2.43 1.19
N ASP A 71 7.50 2.07 1.33
CA ASP A 71 8.19 1.12 0.48
C ASP A 71 8.82 0.04 1.36
N SER A 72 8.35 -1.20 1.22
CA SER A 72 8.82 -2.32 2.03
C SER A 72 10.32 -2.62 1.87
N LEU A 73 10.95 -2.21 0.76
CA LEU A 73 12.40 -2.31 0.56
C LEU A 73 13.16 -1.04 0.98
N ALA A 74 12.45 0.02 1.35
CA ALA A 74 12.99 1.34 1.72
C ALA A 74 13.96 1.90 0.67
N LEU A 75 13.65 1.71 -0.63
CA LEU A 75 14.46 2.25 -1.71
C LEU A 75 14.37 3.78 -1.75
N PRO A 76 15.31 4.46 -2.44
CA PRO A 76 15.14 5.86 -2.80
C PRO A 76 13.78 6.11 -3.47
N VAL A 77 13.19 7.28 -3.22
CA VAL A 77 11.91 7.61 -3.84
C VAL A 77 12.12 7.73 -5.34
N ASN A 78 11.18 7.15 -6.09
CA ASN A 78 11.12 7.31 -7.53
C ASN A 78 10.82 8.79 -7.87
N SER A 79 11.68 9.41 -8.68
CA SER A 79 11.60 10.83 -9.03
C SER A 79 10.29 11.22 -9.72
N VAL A 80 9.71 10.31 -10.54
CA VAL A 80 8.42 10.54 -11.20
C VAL A 80 7.30 10.65 -10.16
N ILE A 81 7.31 9.78 -9.15
CA ILE A 81 6.33 9.83 -8.05
C ILE A 81 6.55 11.10 -7.20
N GLU A 82 7.81 11.46 -6.96
CA GLU A 82 8.15 12.68 -6.21
C GLU A 82 7.59 13.94 -6.87
N GLU A 83 7.89 14.13 -8.15
CA GLU A 83 7.49 15.30 -8.92
C GLU A 83 5.97 15.37 -9.13
N LYS A 84 5.37 14.27 -9.57
CA LYS A 84 3.94 14.24 -9.94
C LYS A 84 3.01 14.24 -8.74
N PHE A 85 3.45 13.71 -7.59
CA PHE A 85 2.57 13.45 -6.46
C PHE A 85 3.09 14.03 -5.14
N LEU A 86 4.27 13.61 -4.66
CA LEU A 86 4.71 13.90 -3.29
C LEU A 86 5.00 15.38 -3.06
N ASN A 87 5.58 16.07 -4.04
CA ASN A 87 5.88 17.51 -3.98
C ASN A 87 4.63 18.40 -3.92
N LYS A 88 3.43 17.83 -4.05
CA LYS A 88 2.16 18.55 -3.89
C LYS A 88 1.68 18.60 -2.43
N PHE A 89 2.34 17.87 -1.53
CA PHE A 89 2.02 17.84 -0.10
C PHE A 89 3.04 18.67 0.71
N SER A 90 2.65 19.09 1.92
CA SER A 90 3.52 19.89 2.79
C SER A 90 4.66 19.09 3.42
N LYS A 91 4.46 17.78 3.57
CA LYS A 91 5.43 16.88 4.20
C LYS A 91 5.23 15.44 3.75
N THR A 92 6.32 14.78 3.43
CA THR A 92 6.36 13.35 3.10
C THR A 92 7.00 12.57 4.24
N ILE A 93 6.29 11.59 4.76
CA ILE A 93 6.76 10.63 5.76
C ILE A 93 7.11 9.33 5.07
N ARG A 94 8.24 8.72 5.45
CA ARG A 94 8.72 7.46 4.86
C ARG A 94 9.25 6.53 5.93
N ASN A 95 9.19 5.23 5.67
CA ASN A 95 9.97 4.29 6.45
C ASN A 95 11.45 4.43 6.11
N LYS A 96 12.31 4.28 7.12
CA LYS A 96 13.76 4.48 6.99
C LYS A 96 14.55 3.21 6.73
N LYS A 97 13.93 2.05 6.95
CA LYS A 97 14.59 0.74 6.84
C LYS A 97 13.70 -0.25 6.08
N PRO A 98 14.30 -1.25 5.42
CA PRO A 98 13.55 -2.30 4.76
C PRO A 98 12.83 -3.19 5.78
N TYR A 99 11.62 -3.62 5.41
CA TYR A 99 10.83 -4.63 6.10
C TYR A 99 10.52 -5.85 5.20
N GLN A 100 10.95 -5.82 3.95
CA GLN A 100 10.93 -6.93 3.03
C GLN A 100 12.36 -7.39 2.74
N SER A 101 12.55 -8.70 2.66
CA SER A 101 13.74 -9.31 2.09
C SER A 101 13.79 -9.09 0.57
N ILE A 102 14.96 -8.73 0.04
CA ILE A 102 15.17 -8.60 -1.41
C ILE A 102 14.95 -9.90 -2.20
N PHE A 103 14.88 -11.04 -1.51
CA PHE A 103 14.64 -12.36 -2.11
C PHE A 103 13.16 -12.77 -2.13
N GLU A 104 12.27 -11.93 -1.61
CA GLU A 104 10.84 -12.23 -1.45
C GLU A 104 9.98 -11.40 -2.41
N ASP A 105 8.95 -12.02 -3.00
CA ASP A 105 7.90 -11.32 -3.79
C ASP A 105 6.70 -10.98 -2.90
N THR A 106 6.93 -10.09 -1.92
CA THR A 106 5.96 -9.71 -0.89
C THR A 106 5.57 -8.24 -0.87
N CYS A 107 6.11 -7.41 -1.77
CA CYS A 107 5.88 -5.96 -1.76
C CYS A 107 4.38 -5.59 -1.84
N GLY A 108 3.61 -6.31 -2.66
CA GLY A 108 2.15 -6.13 -2.75
C GLY A 108 1.41 -6.48 -1.45
N GLN A 109 1.82 -7.54 -0.76
CA GLN A 109 1.28 -7.96 0.54
C GLN A 109 1.57 -6.92 1.61
N HIS A 110 2.80 -6.38 1.62
CA HIS A 110 3.19 -5.27 2.50
C HIS A 110 2.32 -4.03 2.25
N CYS A 111 2.08 -3.66 0.99
CA CYS A 111 1.18 -2.56 0.62
C CYS A 111 -0.24 -2.77 1.17
N ILE A 112 -0.80 -3.97 1.01
CA ILE A 112 -2.14 -4.30 1.50
C ILE A 112 -2.21 -4.20 3.03
N CYS A 113 -1.24 -4.79 3.73
CA CYS A 113 -1.15 -4.71 5.19
C CYS A 113 -1.08 -3.26 5.66
N PHE A 114 -0.19 -2.45 5.08
CA PHE A 114 -0.05 -1.04 5.40
C PHE A 114 -1.39 -0.29 5.25
N ILE A 115 -2.04 -0.39 4.09
CA ILE A 115 -3.31 0.29 3.82
C ILE A 115 -4.40 -0.20 4.79
N TYR A 116 -4.45 -1.50 5.07
CA TYR A 116 -5.41 -2.07 6.01
C TYR A 116 -5.27 -1.47 7.41
N PHE A 117 -4.06 -1.46 7.97
CA PHE A 117 -3.84 -0.90 9.31
C PHE A 117 -4.21 0.60 9.38
N LEU A 118 -3.83 1.38 8.37
CA LEU A 118 -4.17 2.81 8.34
C LEU A 118 -5.68 3.04 8.15
N SER A 119 -6.37 2.19 7.39
CA SER A 119 -7.84 2.24 7.24
C SER A 119 -8.60 1.99 8.54
N LEU A 120 -7.96 1.31 9.51
CA LEU A 120 -8.48 1.09 10.86
C LEU A 120 -8.15 2.24 11.82
N GLY A 121 -7.48 3.30 11.35
CA GLY A 121 -7.11 4.46 12.16
C GLY A 121 -5.79 4.29 12.92
N TYR A 122 -4.99 3.26 12.64
CA TYR A 122 -3.65 3.14 13.22
C TYR A 122 -2.72 4.18 12.60
N THR A 123 -1.85 4.77 13.43
CA THR A 123 -0.82 5.70 12.95
C THR A 123 0.29 4.96 12.22
N PHE A 124 1.03 5.69 11.37
CA PHE A 124 2.22 5.17 10.70
C PHE A 124 3.20 4.52 11.67
N ASN A 125 3.56 5.23 12.75
CA ASN A 125 4.49 4.73 13.75
C ASN A 125 4.00 3.46 14.43
N LYS A 126 2.68 3.34 14.66
CA LYS A 126 2.12 2.12 15.24
C LYS A 126 2.25 0.94 14.29
N TYR A 127 2.01 1.14 12.99
CA TYR A 127 2.26 0.11 11.97
C TYR A 127 3.74 -0.28 11.87
N ILE A 128 4.64 0.70 11.90
CA ILE A 128 6.08 0.47 11.91
C ILE A 128 6.49 -0.37 13.13
N ASN A 129 6.02 0.00 14.33
CA ASN A 129 6.31 -0.76 15.55
C ASN A 129 5.79 -2.20 15.47
N TYR A 130 4.66 -2.44 14.79
CA TYR A 130 4.18 -3.81 14.53
C TYR A 130 5.18 -4.60 13.67
N LEU A 131 5.70 -4.02 12.59
CA LEU A 131 6.71 -4.69 11.75
C LEU A 131 8.02 -4.91 12.53
N GLU A 132 8.42 -3.93 13.34
CA GLU A 132 9.64 -4.01 14.15
C GLU A 132 9.56 -5.04 15.28
N GLY A 133 8.36 -5.44 15.70
CA GLY A 133 8.17 -6.60 16.57
C GLY A 133 8.50 -7.94 15.91
N TYR A 134 8.64 -7.98 14.57
CA TYR A 134 8.94 -9.18 13.79
C TYR A 134 10.10 -8.98 12.80
N PRO A 135 11.25 -8.40 13.19
CA PRO A 135 12.22 -7.85 12.25
C PRO A 135 12.88 -8.90 11.35
N LYS A 136 12.99 -10.16 11.81
CA LYS A 136 13.51 -11.30 11.02
C LYS A 136 12.43 -12.05 10.24
N ALA A 137 11.17 -11.66 10.41
CA ALA A 137 10.02 -12.42 9.96
C ALA A 137 8.89 -11.53 9.42
N CYS A 138 9.19 -10.30 9.00
CA CYS A 138 8.20 -9.37 8.46
C CYS A 138 7.46 -9.97 7.26
N ASP A 139 8.19 -10.61 6.34
CA ASP A 139 7.61 -11.31 5.18
C ASP A 139 6.70 -12.47 5.61
N LEU A 140 7.12 -13.25 6.60
CA LEU A 140 6.30 -14.33 7.15
C LEU A 140 5.05 -13.79 7.85
N PHE A 141 5.19 -12.69 8.59
CA PHE A 141 4.09 -11.99 9.25
C PHE A 141 3.06 -11.54 8.21
N VAL A 142 3.45 -10.81 7.17
CA VAL A 142 2.50 -10.33 6.15
C VAL A 142 1.87 -11.48 5.39
N LYS A 143 2.64 -12.53 5.03
CA LYS A 143 2.08 -13.74 4.40
C LYS A 143 1.02 -14.40 5.28
N LYS A 144 1.30 -14.61 6.57
CA LYS A 144 0.35 -15.22 7.54
C LYS A 144 -0.88 -14.33 7.75
N PHE A 145 -0.67 -13.02 7.88
CA PHE A 145 -1.74 -12.05 8.06
C PHE A 145 -2.67 -12.01 6.83
N MET A 146 -2.09 -11.97 5.63
CA MET A 146 -2.83 -12.01 4.37
C MET A 146 -3.64 -13.30 4.22
N ASN A 147 -3.07 -14.46 4.56
CA ASN A 147 -3.81 -15.73 4.52
C ASN A 147 -5.03 -15.72 5.45
N LYS A 148 -4.90 -15.15 6.65
CA LYS A 148 -6.04 -14.98 7.57
C LYS A 148 -7.07 -14.00 7.01
N MET A 149 -6.64 -12.87 6.46
CA MET A 149 -7.51 -11.86 5.86
C MET A 149 -8.30 -12.43 4.67
N ILE A 150 -7.62 -13.07 3.72
CA ILE A 150 -8.26 -13.71 2.55
C ILE A 150 -9.26 -14.78 3.00
N THR A 151 -8.88 -15.61 3.99
CA THR A 151 -9.78 -16.64 4.53
C THR A 151 -11.02 -16.03 5.16
N TYR A 152 -10.89 -14.93 5.90
CA TYR A 152 -12.02 -14.31 6.60
C TYR A 152 -12.94 -13.49 5.67
N PHE A 153 -12.35 -12.67 4.79
CA PHE A 153 -13.09 -11.71 3.98
C PHE A 153 -13.46 -12.24 2.59
N LEU A 154 -12.59 -13.01 1.92
CA LEU A 154 -12.87 -13.49 0.56
C LEU A 154 -13.61 -14.82 0.50
N LYS A 155 -13.39 -15.74 1.45
CA LYS A 155 -14.19 -16.99 1.47
C LYS A 155 -15.65 -16.75 1.85
N LYS A 156 -15.96 -15.72 2.67
CA LYS A 156 -17.35 -15.33 2.94
C LYS A 156 -18.10 -14.82 1.69
N ILE A 157 -17.39 -14.25 0.72
CA ILE A 157 -18.00 -13.78 -0.54
C ILE A 157 -18.41 -14.97 -1.44
N ASN A 158 -17.72 -16.11 -1.34
CA ASN A 158 -18.09 -17.33 -2.07
C ASN A 158 -19.22 -18.14 -1.43
N TYR A 159 -19.68 -17.81 -0.22
CA TYR A 159 -20.85 -18.44 0.41
C TYR A 159 -22.19 -17.77 0.04
N PHE A 160 -22.18 -16.67 -0.72
CA PHE A 160 -23.40 -15.99 -1.22
C PHE A 160 -23.56 -16.10 -2.76
N LYS A 161 -22.98 -17.14 -3.36
CA LYS A 161 -23.28 -17.55 -4.74
C LYS A 161 -23.60 -19.04 -4.80
N ILE A 162 -24.74 -19.42 -4.23
CA ILE A 162 -25.59 -20.54 -4.69
C ILE A 162 -27.03 -20.04 -4.56
#